data_AF-A0A397S9M8-F1
#
_entry.id   AF-A0A397S9M8-F1
#
_cell.length_a   1.000
_cell.length_b   1.000
_cell.length_c   1.000
_cell.angle_alpha   90.00
_cell.angle_beta   90.00
_cell.angle_gamma   90.00
#
_symmetry.space_group_name_H-M   'P 1'
#
loop_
_entity.id
_entity.type
_entity.pdbx_description
1 polymer ?
#
loop_
_entity_poly.entity_id
_entity_poly.type
_entity_poly.pdbx_seq_one_letter_code
_entity_poly.pdbx_strand_id
1 'polypeptide(L)'
;MEGADIEATIKNICETSVIVAIPNVSGIDPKRLTKEQLLFELTKRNINIINTAKRDELVRELELVLANEIEIMQKVWKLLEGYFLKGDIDKSKRFTTTTMLENLKRKVKEGELEEDKISKLLTIQGWISHYSAQHHQKMAKMSVDILERVSDS
;
A
#
# COMPACT_ATOMS: atom_id res chain seq x y z
N MET A 1 -23.73 6.36 33.74
CA MET A 1 -24.03 5.96 32.34
C MET A 1 -22.90 6.46 31.45
N GLU A 2 -21.66 6.15 31.81
CA GLU A 2 -20.48 6.95 31.39
C GLU A 2 -19.33 6.05 30.88
N GLY A 3 -19.28 4.78 31.30
CA GLY A 3 -18.29 3.81 30.82
C GLY A 3 -18.57 3.24 29.42
N ALA A 4 -19.83 3.18 29.00
CA ALA A 4 -20.22 2.63 27.69
C ALA A 4 -19.79 3.53 26.52
N ASP A 5 -19.74 4.84 26.74
CA ASP A 5 -19.40 5.83 25.71
C ASP A 5 -17.89 5.88 25.43
N ILE A 6 -17.07 5.67 26.47
CA ILE A 6 -15.61 5.58 26.33
C ILE A 6 -15.24 4.29 25.58
N GLU A 7 -15.86 3.16 25.92
CA GLU A 7 -15.61 1.89 25.26
C GLU A 7 -16.06 1.90 23.78
N ALA A 8 -17.20 2.54 23.49
CA ALA A 8 -17.65 2.77 22.12
C ALA A 8 -16.71 3.71 21.34
N THR A 9 -16.19 4.75 21.99
CA THR A 9 -15.23 5.69 21.39
C THR A 9 -13.89 5.02 21.09
N ILE A 10 -13.35 4.21 22.01
CA ILE A 10 -12.12 3.44 21.81
C ILE A 10 -12.29 2.42 20.68
N LYS A 11 -13.44 1.73 20.62
CA LYS A 11 -13.76 0.79 19.55
C LYS A 11 -13.85 1.50 18.18
N ASN A 12 -14.44 2.69 18.13
CA ASN A 12 -14.53 3.49 16.92
C ASN A 12 -13.15 3.98 16.42
N ILE A 13 -12.22 4.30 17.33
CA ILE A 13 -10.83 4.67 16.96
C ILE A 13 -10.09 3.49 16.31
N CYS A 14 -10.24 2.27 16.82
CA CYS A 14 -9.68 1.06 16.20
C CYS A 14 -10.36 0.69 14.87
N GLU A 15 -11.63 1.08 14.68
CA GLU A 15 -12.41 0.82 13.46
C GLU A 15 -12.26 1.90 12.39
N THR A 16 -11.78 3.10 12.75
CA THR A 16 -11.57 4.21 11.81
C THR A 16 -10.35 3.90 10.93
N SER A 17 -10.60 3.45 9.70
CA SER A 17 -9.55 3.22 8.70
C SER A 17 -8.77 4.51 8.44
N VAL A 18 -7.61 4.64 9.09
CA VAL A 18 -6.71 5.76 8.88
C VAL A 18 -6.11 5.62 7.48
N ILE A 19 -6.59 6.43 6.54
CA ILE A 19 -6.05 6.47 5.18
C ILE A 19 -4.56 6.85 5.27
N VAL A 20 -3.67 5.87 5.18
CA VAL A 20 -2.22 6.08 5.05
C VAL A 20 -1.95 6.29 3.56
N ALA A 21 -1.27 7.40 3.24
CA ALA A 21 -0.94 7.73 1.86
C ALA A 21 -0.04 6.63 1.29
N ILE A 22 -0.59 5.98 0.26
CA ILE A 22 0.07 4.99 -0.56
C ILE A 22 1.24 5.67 -1.31
N PRO A 23 2.51 5.30 -1.05
CA PRO A 23 3.65 5.97 -1.70
C PRO A 23 3.69 5.65 -3.19
N ASN A 24 3.74 6.65 -4.07
CA ASN A 24 3.97 6.42 -5.49
C ASN A 24 5.42 5.93 -5.70
N VAL A 25 5.63 4.62 -5.80
CA VAL A 25 6.97 4.01 -5.71
C VAL A 25 7.80 4.13 -6.98
N SER A 26 7.23 4.48 -8.14
CA SER A 26 8.02 4.52 -9.36
C SER A 26 8.86 5.79 -9.44
N GLY A 27 8.34 6.94 -8.99
CA GLY A 27 9.01 8.25 -9.11
C GLY A 27 9.35 8.65 -10.55
N ILE A 28 8.87 7.89 -11.54
CA ILE A 28 9.18 8.07 -12.96
C ILE A 28 8.06 8.90 -13.58
N ASP A 29 8.45 9.97 -14.27
CA ASP A 29 7.58 10.74 -15.15
C ASP A 29 7.96 10.38 -16.60
N PRO A 30 7.18 9.53 -17.30
CA PRO A 30 7.47 9.10 -18.67
C PRO A 30 7.69 10.27 -19.64
N LYS A 31 7.02 11.41 -19.41
CA LYS A 31 7.12 12.59 -20.27
C LYS A 31 8.48 13.28 -20.16
N ARG A 32 9.20 13.09 -19.06
CA ARG A 32 10.54 13.64 -18.82
C ARG A 32 11.68 12.76 -19.33
N LEU A 33 11.40 11.53 -19.75
CA LEU A 33 12.42 10.58 -20.21
C LEU A 33 12.79 10.80 -21.68
N THR A 34 13.99 10.41 -22.10
CA THR A 34 14.39 10.32 -23.52
C THR A 34 13.86 9.05 -24.19
N LYS A 35 13.95 8.95 -25.53
CA LYS A 35 13.49 7.75 -26.26
C LYS A 35 14.24 6.49 -25.81
N GLU A 36 15.55 6.61 -25.60
CA GLU A 36 16.43 5.52 -25.16
C GLU A 36 16.08 5.08 -23.72
N GLN A 37 15.80 6.04 -22.84
CA GLN A 37 15.37 5.76 -21.47
C GLN A 37 14.00 5.06 -21.43
N LEU A 38 13.06 5.48 -22.28
CA LEU A 38 11.75 4.83 -22.40
C LEU A 38 11.90 3.38 -22.85
N LEU A 39 12.69 3.12 -23.89
CA LEU A 39 12.98 1.76 -24.37
C LEU A 39 13.65 0.91 -23.29
N PHE A 40 14.59 1.47 -22.53
CA PHE A 40 15.23 0.78 -21.41
C PHE A 40 14.22 0.39 -20.32
N GLU A 41 13.37 1.32 -19.88
CA GLU A 41 12.36 1.06 -18.85
C GLU A 41 11.30 0.05 -19.29
N LEU A 42 10.93 0.04 -20.57
CA LEU A 42 9.97 -0.91 -21.14
C LEU A 42 10.59 -2.30 -21.33
N THR A 43 11.85 -2.37 -21.79
CA THR A 43 12.61 -3.62 -21.92
C THR A 43 12.85 -4.27 -20.55
N LYS A 44 13.18 -3.46 -19.52
CA LYS A 44 13.29 -3.92 -18.13
C LYS A 44 12.01 -4.57 -17.61
N ARG A 45 10.86 -4.15 -18.14
CA ARG A 45 9.52 -4.71 -17.84
C ARG A 45 9.12 -5.84 -18.78
N ASN A 46 10.07 -6.33 -19.58
CA ASN A 46 9.89 -7.40 -20.56
C ASN A 46 8.81 -7.10 -21.61
N ILE A 47 8.63 -5.82 -21.94
CA ILE A 47 7.66 -5.38 -22.96
C ILE A 47 8.37 -5.35 -24.31
N ASN A 48 7.88 -6.15 -25.24
CA ASN A 48 8.45 -6.26 -26.57
C ASN A 48 7.96 -5.08 -27.42
N ILE A 49 8.81 -4.08 -27.59
CA ILE A 49 8.49 -2.88 -28.38
C ILE A 49 9.39 -2.80 -29.59
N ILE A 50 8.79 -2.45 -30.72
CA ILE A 50 9.49 -2.21 -31.97
C ILE A 50 10.37 -0.96 -31.79
N ASN A 51 11.68 -1.08 -31.99
CA ASN A 51 12.66 0.02 -31.85
C ASN A 51 12.36 1.24 -32.76
N THR A 52 11.54 1.05 -33.80
CA THR A 52 11.05 2.09 -34.71
C THR A 52 9.89 2.92 -34.13
N ALA A 53 9.32 2.52 -32.99
CA ALA A 53 8.20 3.22 -32.37
C ALA A 53 8.51 4.69 -32.09
N LYS A 54 7.48 5.53 -32.18
CA LYS A 54 7.58 6.96 -31.89
C LYS A 54 7.65 7.19 -30.38
N ARG A 55 8.33 8.26 -29.96
CA ARG A 55 8.45 8.63 -28.54
C ARG A 55 7.09 8.65 -27.84
N ASP A 56 6.08 9.26 -28.43
CA ASP A 56 4.75 9.38 -27.82
C ASP A 56 4.06 8.03 -27.62
N GLU A 57 4.34 7.06 -28.48
CA GLU A 57 3.85 5.69 -28.33
C GLU A 57 4.53 5.00 -27.14
N LEU A 58 5.86 5.14 -27.04
CA LEU A 58 6.63 4.64 -25.88
C LEU A 58 6.18 5.26 -24.56
N VAL A 59 5.86 6.56 -24.57
CA VAL A 59 5.32 7.27 -23.39
C VAL A 59 3.99 6.66 -22.97
N ARG A 60 3.05 6.47 -23.91
CA ARG A 60 1.73 5.88 -23.62
C ARG A 60 1.85 4.46 -23.07
N GLU A 61 2.69 3.63 -23.67
CA GLU A 61 2.92 2.26 -23.19
C GLU A 61 3.49 2.27 -21.77
N LEU A 62 4.50 3.11 -21.50
CA LEU A 62 5.08 3.19 -20.16
C LEU A 62 4.08 3.74 -19.15
N GLU A 63 3.27 4.74 -19.50
CA GLU A 63 2.19 5.25 -18.65
C GLU A 63 1.17 4.16 -18.30
N LEU A 64 0.73 3.38 -19.29
CA LEU A 64 -0.23 2.28 -19.09
C LEU A 64 0.33 1.23 -18.12
N VAL A 65 1.60 0.87 -18.29
CA VAL A 65 2.26 -0.14 -17.48
C VAL A 65 2.49 0.35 -16.06
N LEU A 66 2.91 1.60 -15.89
CA LEU A 66 3.03 2.23 -14.58
C LEU A 66 1.67 2.33 -13.87
N ALA A 67 0.60 2.67 -14.59
CA ALA A 67 -0.75 2.69 -14.04
C ALA A 67 -1.19 1.30 -13.54
N ASN A 68 -0.94 0.25 -14.32
CA ASN A 68 -1.22 -1.13 -13.92
C ASN A 68 -0.40 -1.53 -12.68
N GLU A 69 0.90 -1.22 -12.65
CA GLU A 69 1.76 -1.45 -11.48
C GLU A 69 1.21 -0.76 -10.22
N ILE A 70 0.74 0.49 -10.34
CA ILE A 70 0.14 1.25 -9.24
C ILE A 70 -1.17 0.59 -8.78
N GLU A 71 -2.06 0.22 -9.68
CA GLU A 71 -3.35 -0.42 -9.33
C GLU A 71 -3.15 -1.73 -8.56
N ILE A 72 -2.21 -2.56 -9.01
CA ILE A 72 -1.93 -3.84 -8.36
C ILE A 72 -1.32 -3.63 -6.97
N MET A 73 -0.40 -2.68 -6.87
CA MET A 73 0.21 -2.31 -5.60
C MET A 73 -0.85 -1.79 -4.61
N GLN A 74 -1.84 -1.02 -5.08
CA GLN A 74 -3.01 -0.62 -4.29
C GLN A 74 -3.82 -1.81 -3.77
N LYS A 75 -4.05 -2.83 -4.61
CA LYS A 75 -4.74 -4.07 -4.19
C LYS A 75 -3.96 -4.81 -3.10
N VAL A 76 -2.64 -4.97 -3.28
CA VAL A 76 -1.77 -5.61 -2.28
C VAL A 76 -1.78 -4.83 -0.97
N TRP A 77 -1.73 -3.50 -1.01
CA TRP A 77 -1.77 -2.68 0.20
C TRP A 77 -3.09 -2.76 0.95
N LYS A 78 -4.23 -2.72 0.26
CA LYS A 78 -5.54 -2.90 0.90
C LYS A 78 -5.64 -4.25 1.62
N LEU A 79 -5.07 -5.30 1.05
CA LEU A 79 -5.02 -6.62 1.69
C LEU A 79 -4.15 -6.60 2.96
N LEU A 80 -2.96 -5.99 2.89
CA LEU A 80 -2.07 -5.87 4.03
C LEU A 80 -2.67 -5.01 5.15
N GLU A 81 -3.32 -3.91 4.81
CA GLU A 81 -4.09 -3.06 5.73
C GLU A 81 -5.18 -3.87 6.45
N GLY A 82 -5.96 -4.67 5.69
CA GLY A 82 -6.96 -5.56 6.29
C GLY A 82 -6.37 -6.59 7.26
N TYR A 83 -5.21 -7.17 6.97
CA TYR A 83 -4.52 -8.08 7.89
C TYR A 83 -4.03 -7.37 9.15
N PHE A 84 -3.56 -6.13 9.01
CA PHE A 84 -3.07 -5.32 10.13
C PHE A 84 -4.22 -4.94 11.08
N LEU A 85 -5.31 -4.37 10.54
CA LEU A 85 -6.49 -3.96 11.31
C LEU A 85 -7.12 -5.12 12.07
N LYS A 86 -7.14 -6.33 11.48
CA LYS A 86 -7.68 -7.52 12.14
C LYS A 86 -6.89 -7.89 13.42
N GLY A 87 -5.59 -7.63 13.43
CA GLY A 87 -4.74 -7.81 14.60
C GLY A 87 -4.84 -6.69 15.64
N ASP A 88 -5.25 -5.50 15.21
CA ASP A 88 -5.49 -4.34 16.09
C ASP A 88 -6.80 -4.51 16.87
N ILE A 89 -7.84 -5.01 16.21
CA ILE A 89 -9.14 -5.36 16.82
C ILE A 89 -9.00 -6.57 17.76
N ASP A 90 -8.25 -7.60 17.34
CA ASP A 90 -8.07 -8.83 18.11
C ASP A 90 -6.63 -9.31 18.02
N LYS A 91 -5.88 -9.14 19.11
CA LYS A 91 -4.46 -9.51 19.20
C LYS A 91 -4.21 -11.00 18.92
N SER A 92 -5.19 -11.88 19.18
CA SER A 92 -5.08 -13.31 18.88
C SER A 92 -5.15 -13.62 17.38
N LYS A 93 -5.70 -12.68 16.59
CA LYS A 93 -5.80 -12.75 15.11
C LYS A 93 -4.70 -11.95 14.42
N ARG A 94 -3.68 -11.48 15.15
CA ARG A 94 -2.59 -10.67 14.61
C ARG A 94 -1.78 -11.46 13.60
N PHE A 95 -1.68 -10.91 12.40
CA PHE A 95 -0.80 -11.46 11.37
C PHE A 95 0.65 -11.02 11.63
N THR A 96 1.57 -11.98 11.60
CA THR A 96 3.00 -11.70 11.49
C THR A 96 3.36 -11.37 10.05
N THR A 97 4.49 -10.70 9.83
CA THR A 97 5.04 -10.43 8.48
C THR A 97 5.08 -11.70 7.62
N THR A 98 5.49 -12.83 8.21
CA THR A 98 5.53 -14.13 7.54
C THR A 98 4.14 -14.59 7.11
N THR A 99 3.16 -14.53 8.01
CA THR A 99 1.79 -14.94 7.67
C THR A 99 1.14 -14.02 6.65
N MET A 100 1.37 -12.70 6.70
CA MET A 100 0.88 -11.77 5.66
C MET A 100 1.45 -12.15 4.29
N LEU A 101 2.74 -12.46 4.23
CA LEU A 101 3.41 -12.89 3.02
C LEU A 101 2.85 -14.23 2.48
N GLU A 102 2.64 -15.21 3.35
CA GLU A 102 2.05 -16.50 2.97
C GLU A 102 0.63 -16.33 2.42
N ASN A 103 -0.17 -15.45 3.03
CA ASN A 103 -1.52 -15.15 2.54
C ASN A 103 -1.49 -14.46 1.17
N LEU A 104 -0.54 -13.55 0.91
CA LEU A 104 -0.35 -12.95 -0.42
C LEU A 104 0.07 -14.01 -1.46
N LYS A 105 1.00 -14.90 -1.11
CA LYS A 105 1.39 -16.03 -1.98
C LYS A 105 0.22 -16.96 -2.27
N ARG A 106 -0.67 -17.20 -1.30
CA ARG A 106 -1.88 -18.00 -1.51
C ARG A 106 -2.84 -17.32 -2.50
N LYS A 107 -3.05 -16.01 -2.37
CA LYS A 107 -3.89 -15.25 -3.31
C LYS A 107 -3.36 -15.27 -4.74
N VAL A 108 -2.04 -15.36 -4.92
CA VAL A 108 -1.46 -15.62 -6.25
C VAL A 108 -1.83 -17.00 -6.77
N LYS A 109 -1.70 -18.03 -5.93
CA LYS A 109 -2.09 -19.40 -6.31
C LYS A 109 -3.58 -19.52 -6.63
N GLU A 110 -4.41 -18.72 -5.96
CA GLU A 110 -5.87 -18.66 -6.18
C GLU A 110 -6.25 -17.84 -7.42
N GLY A 111 -5.29 -17.19 -8.09
CA GLY A 111 -5.53 -16.33 -9.26
C GLY A 111 -6.15 -14.98 -8.91
N GLU A 112 -6.26 -14.64 -7.62
CA GLU A 112 -6.73 -13.31 -7.18
C GLU A 112 -5.65 -12.22 -7.34
N LEU A 113 -4.39 -12.64 -7.44
CA LEU A 113 -3.22 -11.79 -7.67
C LEU A 113 -2.30 -12.43 -8.71
N GLU A 114 -1.56 -11.63 -9.47
CA GLU A 114 -0.58 -12.12 -10.44
C GLU A 114 0.83 -12.27 -9.80
N GLU A 115 1.54 -13.35 -10.14
CA GLU A 115 2.82 -13.75 -9.51
C GLU A 115 3.98 -12.79 -9.80
N ASP A 116 4.06 -12.29 -11.04
CA ASP A 116 5.06 -11.31 -11.48
C ASP A 116 4.94 -9.98 -10.73
N LYS A 117 3.81 -9.75 -10.05
CA LYS A 117 3.49 -8.49 -9.36
C LYS A 117 3.78 -8.51 -7.85
N ILE A 118 4.04 -9.69 -7.27
CA ILE A 118 4.50 -9.82 -5.87
C ILE A 118 6.00 -9.53 -5.71
N SER A 119 6.78 -9.63 -6.80
CA SER A 119 8.26 -9.72 -6.79
C SER A 119 9.03 -8.51 -6.25
N LYS A 120 8.38 -7.47 -5.72
CA LYS A 120 9.03 -6.44 -4.89
C LYS A 120 8.90 -6.77 -3.39
N LEU A 121 9.18 -8.02 -3.00
CA LEU A 121 9.04 -8.55 -1.64
C LEU A 121 9.81 -7.76 -0.56
N LEU A 122 10.96 -7.16 -0.90
CA LEU A 122 11.71 -6.27 0.01
C LEU A 122 10.91 -5.01 0.38
N THR A 123 9.96 -4.59 -0.45
CA THR A 123 9.07 -3.46 -0.20
C THR A 123 7.97 -3.80 0.79
N ILE A 124 7.54 -5.06 0.94
CA ILE A 124 6.44 -5.43 1.85
C ILE A 124 6.90 -5.33 3.31
N GLN A 125 8.08 -5.84 3.65
CA GLN A 125 8.61 -5.71 5.02
C GLN A 125 8.96 -4.25 5.36
N GLY A 126 9.52 -3.51 4.40
CA GLY A 126 9.73 -2.07 4.53
C GLY A 126 8.41 -1.30 4.70
N TRP A 127 7.39 -1.67 3.94
CA TRP A 127 6.05 -1.09 4.02
C TRP A 127 5.36 -1.41 5.34
N ILE A 128 5.40 -2.65 5.83
CA ILE A 128 4.81 -3.03 7.13
C ILE A 128 5.44 -2.18 8.24
N SER A 129 6.76 -2.02 8.20
CA SER A 129 7.49 -1.17 9.15
C SER A 129 7.05 0.30 9.06
N HIS A 130 6.94 0.84 7.83
CA HIS A 130 6.57 2.23 7.59
C HIS A 130 5.11 2.53 7.96
N TYR A 131 4.19 1.67 7.52
CA TYR A 131 2.76 1.75 7.81
C TYR A 131 2.50 1.66 9.32
N SER A 132 3.12 0.70 10.01
CA SER A 132 3.01 0.57 11.47
C SER A 132 3.47 1.83 12.20
N ALA A 133 4.62 2.40 11.81
CA ALA A 133 5.13 3.64 12.39
C ALA A 133 4.19 4.82 12.14
N GLN A 134 3.72 5.01 10.89
CA GLN A 134 2.78 6.08 10.55
C GLN A 134 1.43 5.93 11.24
N HIS A 135 0.92 4.70 11.35
CA HIS A 135 -0.33 4.39 12.03
C HIS A 135 -0.24 4.74 13.51
N HIS A 136 0.79 4.25 14.22
CA HIS A 136 1.00 4.59 15.63
C HIS A 136 1.22 6.10 15.84
N GLN A 137 1.94 6.78 14.95
CA GLN A 137 2.14 8.23 15.04
C GLN A 137 0.82 8.99 14.89
N LYS A 138 -0.05 8.60 13.95
CA LYS A 138 -1.36 9.21 13.76
C LYS A 138 -2.30 8.93 14.92
N MET A 139 -2.32 7.71 15.44
CA MET A 139 -3.10 7.35 16.63
C MET A 139 -2.64 8.12 17.86
N ALA A 140 -1.32 8.24 18.08
CA ALA A 140 -0.77 9.08 19.14
C ALA A 140 -1.22 10.54 18.99
N LYS A 141 -1.16 11.10 17.77
CA LYS A 141 -1.63 12.46 17.50
C LYS A 141 -3.13 12.64 17.78
N MET A 142 -3.97 11.74 17.28
CA MET A 142 -5.42 11.75 17.54
C MET A 142 -5.72 11.64 19.03
N SER A 143 -4.99 10.80 19.77
CA SER A 143 -5.16 10.65 21.22
C SER A 143 -4.83 11.94 21.99
N VAL A 144 -3.78 12.66 21.57
CA VAL A 144 -3.42 13.97 22.14
C VAL A 144 -4.49 15.02 21.82
N ASP A 145 -4.92 15.10 20.56
CA ASP A 145 -5.94 16.05 20.10
C ASP A 145 -7.31 15.84 20.81
N ILE A 146 -7.62 14.63 21.26
CA ILE A 146 -8.85 14.33 22.02
C ILE A 146 -8.67 14.67 23.51
N LEU A 147 -7.50 14.36 24.09
CA LEU A 147 -7.20 14.69 25.49
C LEU A 147 -7.19 16.21 25.75
N GLU A 148 -6.74 17.01 24.78
CA GLU A 148 -6.83 18.48 24.84
C GLU A 148 -8.29 18.95 24.82
N ARG A 149 -9.13 18.39 23.94
CA ARG A 149 -10.56 18.76 23.84
C ARG A 149 -11.37 18.37 25.08
N VAL A 150 -11.02 17.28 25.75
CA VAL A 150 -11.67 16.82 26.99
C VAL A 150 -11.17 17.59 28.22
N SER A 151 -9.95 18.14 28.21
CA SER A 151 -9.45 19.00 29.31
C SER A 151 -10.01 20.42 29.29
N ASP A 152 -10.47 20.89 28.13
CA ASP A 152 -11.05 22.23 27.95
C ASP A 152 -12.59 22.28 28.14
N SER A 153 -13.24 21.15 28.48
CA SER A 153 -14.69 21.03 28.76
C SER A 153 -14.96 20.75 30.23
#